data_AF-A0A357ND83-F1
#
_entry.id   AF-A0A357ND83-F1
#
_cell.length_a   1.000
_cell.length_b   1.000
_cell.length_c   1.000
_cell.angle_alpha   90.00
_cell.angle_beta   90.00
_cell.angle_gamma   90.00
#
_symmetry.space_group_name_H-M   'P 1'
#
loop_
_entity.id
_entity.type
_entity.pdbx_description
1 polymer ?
#
loop_
_entity_poly.entity_id
_entity_poly.type
_entity_poly.pdbx_seq_one_letter_code
_entity_poly.pdbx_strand_id
1 'polypeptide(L)'
;IQLGQGAWGGAVDEPMQAAKIGAHLRAAWHLAEGENTGINARMPGLNTAKDLIQLVDRLKSEYDVPIGIKIAGTDFIEYELAVIAQTQADYIVVDGSEGGTSHANPTLQDHVGLPTLHTLVRTVDWLLAHDRREKFSVICAGGLTTPGHFLKALAIGADAVYIGSIA
;
A
#
# COMPACT_ATOMS: atom_id res chain seq x y z
N ILE A 1 3.42 -1.13 6.52
CA ILE A 1 2.95 0.28 6.53
C ILE A 1 2.18 0.53 5.24
N GLN A 2 0.92 0.95 5.33
CA GLN A 2 0.07 1.20 4.16
C GLN A 2 -0.02 2.71 3.91
N LEU A 3 0.57 3.18 2.82
CA LEU A 3 0.56 4.59 2.42
C LEU A 3 -0.46 4.86 1.30
N GLY A 4 -0.88 3.81 0.60
CA GLY A 4 -1.98 3.89 -0.36
C GLY A 4 -2.43 2.52 -0.86
N GLN A 5 -3.48 2.52 -1.66
CA GLN A 5 -4.01 1.36 -2.37
C GLN A 5 -4.64 1.75 -3.70
N GLY A 6 -4.85 0.76 -4.59
CA GLY A 6 -5.37 0.98 -5.94
C GLY A 6 -6.66 1.80 -6.01
N ALA A 7 -7.64 1.47 -5.17
CA ALA A 7 -8.99 2.03 -5.26
C ALA A 7 -9.15 3.51 -4.90
N TRP A 8 -8.21 4.10 -4.15
CA TRP A 8 -8.32 5.50 -3.71
C TRP A 8 -6.97 6.21 -3.56
N GLY A 9 -5.88 5.60 -4.00
CA GLY A 9 -4.53 6.15 -3.84
C GLY A 9 -4.16 6.26 -2.37
N GLY A 10 -3.76 7.46 -1.94
CA GLY A 10 -3.50 7.84 -0.54
C GLY A 10 -4.47 8.89 0.01
N ALA A 11 -5.61 9.12 -0.67
CA ALA A 11 -6.25 10.43 -0.68
C ALA A 11 -7.51 10.62 0.20
N VAL A 12 -7.83 9.74 1.16
CA VAL A 12 -9.13 9.88 1.87
C VAL A 12 -9.06 9.77 3.37
N ASP A 13 -9.63 10.78 4.04
CA ASP A 13 -10.19 10.63 5.37
C ASP A 13 -11.52 9.89 5.23
N GLU A 14 -11.65 8.76 5.92
CA GLU A 14 -12.86 7.95 5.93
C GLU A 14 -13.44 7.92 7.36
N PRO A 15 -14.36 8.84 7.69
CA PRO A 15 -14.99 8.85 9.00
C PRO A 15 -15.95 7.67 9.15
N MET A 16 -15.80 6.95 10.25
CA MET A 16 -16.65 5.85 10.67
C MET A 16 -17.52 6.28 11.85
N GLN A 17 -18.82 6.41 11.58
CA GLN A 17 -19.80 6.76 12.60
C GLN A 17 -19.97 5.62 13.60
N ALA A 18 -20.12 5.97 14.88
CA ALA A 18 -20.32 5.04 15.98
C ALA A 18 -21.40 4.01 15.67
N ALA A 19 -22.53 4.40 15.07
CA ALA A 19 -23.62 3.47 14.75
C ALA A 19 -23.22 2.28 13.84
N LYS A 20 -22.13 2.41 13.09
CA LYS A 20 -21.60 1.34 12.22
C LYS A 20 -20.54 0.47 12.92
N ILE A 21 -20.14 0.80 14.14
CA ILE A 21 -19.08 0.12 14.88
C ILE A 21 -19.71 -0.88 15.86
N GLY A 22 -19.58 -2.17 15.55
CA GLY A 22 -20.01 -3.26 16.41
C GLY A 22 -19.19 -3.34 17.71
N ALA A 23 -19.76 -3.99 18.73
CA ALA A 23 -19.14 -4.08 20.07
C ALA A 23 -17.73 -4.70 20.04
N HIS A 24 -17.51 -5.72 19.20
CA HIS A 24 -16.20 -6.36 19.07
C HIS A 24 -15.12 -5.41 18.51
N LEU A 25 -15.46 -4.57 17.52
CA LEU A 25 -14.53 -3.57 16.97
C LEU A 25 -14.23 -2.48 17.98
N ARG A 26 -15.23 -2.01 18.75
CA ARG A 26 -14.98 -1.04 19.83
C ARG A 26 -13.99 -1.56 20.86
N ALA A 27 -14.17 -2.81 21.28
CA ALA A 27 -13.27 -3.45 22.23
C ALA A 27 -11.84 -3.56 21.66
N ALA A 28 -11.70 -3.99 20.40
CA ALA A 28 -10.41 -4.15 19.74
C ALA A 28 -9.68 -2.82 19.47
N TRP A 29 -10.42 -1.75 19.19
CA TRP A 29 -9.87 -0.41 18.90
C TRP A 29 -9.85 0.51 20.13
N HIS A 30 -10.22 -0.01 21.30
CA HIS A 30 -10.28 0.75 22.56
C HIS A 30 -11.12 2.03 22.48
N LEU A 31 -12.28 1.95 21.81
CA LEU A 31 -13.22 3.08 21.64
C LEU A 31 -14.30 3.09 22.71
N ALA A 32 -14.67 4.27 23.17
CA ALA A 32 -15.81 4.48 24.05
C ALA A 32 -17.15 4.23 23.34
N GLU A 33 -18.21 4.04 24.12
CA GLU A 33 -19.57 3.97 23.59
C GLU A 33 -19.95 5.31 22.94
N GLY A 34 -20.51 5.26 21.73
CA GLY A 34 -20.87 6.46 20.97
C GLY A 34 -19.70 7.20 20.32
N GLU A 35 -18.45 6.75 20.52
CA GLU A 35 -17.27 7.34 19.89
C GLU A 35 -17.22 7.03 18.39
N ASN A 36 -17.01 8.07 17.59
CA ASN A 36 -16.73 7.96 16.15
C ASN A 36 -15.22 7.75 15.97
N THR A 37 -14.84 7.04 14.91
CA THR A 37 -13.43 6.88 14.53
C THR A 37 -13.27 7.08 13.03
N GLY A 38 -12.12 6.81 12.45
CA GLY A 38 -11.93 6.85 11.00
C GLY A 38 -10.52 6.55 10.58
N ILE A 39 -10.35 6.38 9.28
CA ILE A 39 -9.03 6.32 8.64
C ILE A 39 -8.68 7.75 8.23
N ASN A 40 -7.47 8.20 8.52
CA ASN A 40 -7.00 9.50 8.05
C ASN A 40 -6.14 9.30 6.79
N ALA A 41 -6.21 10.24 5.85
CA ALA A 41 -5.39 10.26 4.64
C ALA A 41 -3.88 10.32 4.96
N ARG A 42 -3.52 10.92 6.08
CA ARG A 42 -2.16 10.95 6.62
C ARG A 42 -2.09 10.28 7.98
N MET A 43 -1.05 9.47 8.19
CA MET A 43 -0.75 8.94 9.51
C MET A 43 -0.43 10.10 10.47
N PRO A 44 -1.07 10.18 11.64
CA PRO A 44 -0.77 11.22 12.62
C PRO A 44 0.73 11.26 12.97
N GLY A 45 1.32 12.45 12.91
CA GLY A 45 2.74 12.67 13.20
C GLY A 45 3.69 12.41 12.03
N LEU A 46 3.22 11.95 10.87
CA LEU A 46 4.05 11.74 9.68
C LEU A 46 3.74 12.82 8.63
N ASN A 47 4.62 13.81 8.50
CA ASN A 47 4.40 14.94 7.59
C ASN A 47 5.49 15.04 6.51
N THR A 48 6.60 14.34 6.67
CA THR A 48 7.76 14.39 5.78
C THR A 48 8.25 12.98 5.43
N ALA A 49 9.03 12.88 4.34
CA ALA A 49 9.73 11.65 3.97
C ALA A 49 10.65 11.16 5.11
N LYS A 50 11.27 12.08 5.85
CA LYS A 50 12.13 11.76 6.99
C LYS A 50 11.35 11.06 8.10
N ASP A 51 10.13 11.53 8.40
CA ASP A 51 9.29 10.92 9.44
C ASP A 51 8.92 9.48 9.06
N LEU A 52 8.62 9.22 7.78
CA LEU A 52 8.36 7.87 7.27
C LEU A 52 9.59 6.97 7.40
N ILE A 53 10.78 7.45 7.00
CA ILE A 53 12.02 6.68 7.11
C ILE A 53 12.29 6.31 8.56
N GLN A 54 12.17 7.28 9.48
CA GLN A 54 12.35 7.04 10.91
C GLN A 54 11.32 6.06 11.48
N LEU A 55 10.06 6.11 11.02
CA LEU A 55 9.05 5.14 11.43
C LEU A 55 9.42 3.73 10.99
N VAL A 56 9.77 3.53 9.72
CA VAL A 56 10.10 2.21 9.16
C VAL A 56 11.31 1.63 9.89
N ASP A 57 12.38 2.41 10.03
CA ASP A 57 13.63 1.95 10.64
C ASP A 57 13.43 1.62 12.12
N ARG A 58 12.63 2.42 12.83
CA ARG A 58 12.26 2.13 14.21
C ARG A 58 11.49 0.82 14.32
N LEU A 59 10.46 0.60 13.48
CA LEU A 59 9.71 -0.67 13.47
C LEU A 59 10.61 -1.86 13.15
N LYS A 60 11.52 -1.72 12.19
CA LYS A 60 12.53 -2.74 11.87
C LYS A 60 13.48 -3.06 13.03
N SER A 61 13.75 -2.09 13.89
CA SER A 61 14.60 -2.29 15.08
C SER A 61 13.84 -2.85 16.29
N GLU A 62 12.54 -2.61 16.38
CA GLU A 62 11.70 -3.04 17.50
C GLU A 62 11.14 -4.46 17.33
N TYR A 63 10.95 -4.91 16.08
CA TYR A 63 10.28 -6.18 15.78
C TYR A 63 11.12 -7.08 14.88
N ASP A 64 11.09 -8.38 15.15
CA ASP A 64 11.81 -9.42 14.38
C ASP A 64 10.99 -9.98 13.20
N VAL A 65 10.07 -9.18 12.67
CA VAL A 65 9.21 -9.56 11.52
C VAL A 65 9.49 -8.66 10.32
N PRO A 66 9.25 -9.14 9.09
CA PRO A 66 9.40 -8.30 7.90
C PRO A 66 8.48 -7.07 7.96
N ILE A 67 9.03 -5.90 7.65
CA ILE A 67 8.30 -4.64 7.54
C ILE A 67 8.30 -4.23 6.08
N GLY A 68 7.10 -4.15 5.49
CA GLY A 68 6.95 -3.66 4.13
C GLY A 68 6.17 -2.37 4.02
N ILE A 69 6.26 -1.75 2.86
CA ILE A 69 5.55 -0.52 2.51
C ILE A 69 4.63 -0.82 1.34
N LYS A 70 3.34 -0.49 1.50
CA LYS A 70 2.34 -0.61 0.43
C LYS A 70 2.00 0.77 -0.12
N ILE A 71 2.13 0.92 -1.43
CA ILE A 71 1.82 2.14 -2.18
C ILE A 71 0.85 1.84 -3.32
N ALA A 72 0.06 2.84 -3.69
CA ALA A 72 -0.73 2.81 -4.91
C ALA A 72 0.16 3.13 -6.11
N GLY A 73 -0.13 2.58 -7.28
CA GLY A 73 0.51 3.00 -8.52
C GLY A 73 0.09 4.42 -8.87
N THR A 74 0.99 5.40 -8.71
CA THR A 74 0.76 6.80 -9.08
C THR A 74 1.77 7.25 -10.13
N ASP A 75 1.52 8.42 -10.73
CA ASP A 75 2.49 8.99 -11.67
C ASP A 75 3.83 9.38 -11.00
N PHE A 76 3.84 9.49 -9.66
CA PHE A 76 5.00 9.84 -8.85
C PHE A 76 5.76 8.63 -8.29
N ILE A 77 5.49 7.42 -8.80
CA ILE A 77 6.03 6.18 -8.22
C ILE A 77 7.55 6.17 -8.07
N GLU A 78 8.32 6.73 -9.00
CA GLU A 78 9.79 6.80 -8.89
C GLU A 78 10.24 7.72 -7.75
N TYR A 79 9.50 8.80 -7.47
CA TYR A 79 9.77 9.66 -6.31
C TYR A 79 9.47 8.92 -5.00
N GLU A 80 8.35 8.21 -4.96
CA GLU A 80 7.96 7.38 -3.80
C GLU A 80 8.99 6.27 -3.56
N LEU A 81 9.47 5.60 -4.63
CA LEU A 81 10.52 4.60 -4.57
C LEU A 81 11.87 5.18 -4.11
N ALA A 82 12.21 6.41 -4.53
CA ALA A 82 13.41 7.09 -4.05
C ALA A 82 13.39 7.33 -2.53
N VAL A 83 12.21 7.60 -1.96
CA VAL A 83 12.03 7.70 -0.50
C VAL A 83 12.09 6.33 0.15
N ILE A 84 11.35 5.35 -0.37
CA ILE A 84 11.32 3.97 0.16
C ILE A 84 12.72 3.34 0.14
N ALA A 85 13.52 3.59 -0.89
CA ALA A 85 14.89 3.10 -1.04
C ALA A 85 15.82 3.52 0.10
N GLN A 86 15.50 4.60 0.82
CA GLN A 86 16.27 5.09 1.98
C GLN A 86 15.89 4.39 3.29
N THR A 87 14.76 3.68 3.32
CA THR A 87 14.29 2.93 4.51
C THR A 87 14.96 1.57 4.65
N GLN A 88 14.80 0.92 5.80
CA GLN A 88 15.18 -0.49 6.03
C GLN A 88 14.03 -1.50 5.77
N ALA A 89 12.99 -1.12 5.01
CA ALA A 89 11.91 -2.04 4.66
C ALA A 89 12.42 -3.28 3.89
N ASP A 90 11.75 -4.42 4.08
CA ASP A 90 12.10 -5.69 3.43
C ASP A 90 11.37 -5.90 2.10
N TYR A 91 10.17 -5.32 1.96
CA TYR A 91 9.36 -5.50 0.77
C TYR A 91 8.52 -4.28 0.43
N ILE A 92 8.19 -4.16 -0.85
CA ILE A 92 7.34 -3.11 -1.42
C ILE A 92 6.14 -3.80 -2.06
N VAL A 93 4.93 -3.40 -1.65
CA VAL A 93 3.70 -3.79 -2.32
C VAL A 93 3.29 -2.65 -3.23
N VAL A 94 3.16 -2.93 -4.52
CA VAL A 94 2.65 -1.98 -5.51
C VAL A 94 1.26 -2.41 -5.96
N ASP A 95 0.29 -1.52 -5.78
CA ASP A 95 -1.14 -1.79 -5.98
C ASP A 95 -1.68 -0.93 -7.11
N GLY A 96 -2.01 -1.54 -8.25
CA GLY A 96 -2.55 -0.81 -9.40
C GLY A 96 -4.01 -0.40 -9.21
N SER A 97 -4.51 0.47 -10.10
CA SER A 97 -5.86 1.02 -10.03
C SER A 97 -6.98 -0.04 -10.05
N GLU A 98 -6.67 -1.26 -10.49
CA GLU A 98 -7.58 -2.40 -10.47
C GLU A 98 -7.75 -3.04 -9.07
N GLY A 99 -7.13 -2.47 -8.03
CA GLY A 99 -7.30 -2.87 -6.64
C GLY A 99 -8.73 -2.64 -6.13
N GLY A 100 -9.32 -3.65 -5.48
CA GLY A 100 -10.65 -3.56 -4.92
C GLY A 100 -10.71 -2.87 -3.56
N THR A 101 -11.90 -2.37 -3.19
CA THR A 101 -12.20 -1.86 -1.85
C THR A 101 -13.67 -2.13 -1.50
N SER A 102 -13.98 -2.27 -0.21
CA SER A 102 -15.37 -2.32 0.27
C SER A 102 -16.01 -0.93 0.31
N HIS A 103 -15.20 0.13 0.43
CA HIS A 103 -15.66 1.50 0.51
C HIS A 103 -14.61 2.46 -0.07
N ALA A 104 -15.06 3.34 -0.97
CA ALA A 104 -14.32 4.51 -1.45
C ALA A 104 -15.27 5.39 -2.28
N ASN A 105 -14.90 6.64 -2.52
CA ASN A 105 -15.63 7.49 -3.45
C ASN A 105 -15.52 6.88 -4.88
N PRO A 106 -16.63 6.63 -5.59
CA PRO A 106 -16.60 6.06 -6.95
C PRO A 106 -15.70 6.84 -7.92
N THR A 107 -15.66 8.17 -7.82
CA THR A 107 -14.77 8.99 -8.64
C THR A 107 -13.30 8.64 -8.45
N LEU A 108 -12.89 8.28 -7.22
CA LEU A 108 -11.52 7.84 -6.97
C LEU A 108 -11.27 6.45 -7.54
N GLN A 109 -12.22 5.54 -7.36
CA GLN A 109 -12.12 4.17 -7.88
C GLN A 109 -11.97 4.14 -9.40
N ASP A 110 -12.70 5.02 -10.10
CA ASP A 110 -12.75 5.03 -11.57
C ASP A 110 -11.61 5.84 -12.21
N HIS A 111 -10.99 6.77 -11.47
CA HIS A 111 -10.13 7.80 -12.07
C HIS A 111 -8.78 8.04 -11.36
N VAL A 112 -8.44 7.27 -10.32
CA VAL A 112 -7.14 7.37 -9.65
C VAL A 112 -6.28 6.13 -9.91
N GLY A 113 -4.99 6.39 -10.14
CA GLY A 113 -3.96 5.36 -10.17
C GLY A 113 -3.55 4.91 -11.58
N LEU A 114 -2.51 4.07 -11.62
CA LEU A 114 -1.96 3.48 -12.83
C LEU A 114 -2.32 1.99 -12.93
N PRO A 115 -2.43 1.44 -14.15
CA PRO A 115 -2.69 0.01 -14.34
C PRO A 115 -1.63 -0.88 -13.67
N THR A 116 -2.04 -2.00 -13.10
CA THR A 116 -1.22 -2.87 -12.24
C THR A 116 0.10 -3.29 -12.89
N LEU A 117 0.06 -3.82 -14.11
CA LEU A 117 1.28 -4.27 -14.78
C LEU A 117 2.18 -3.10 -15.20
N HIS A 118 1.61 -1.93 -15.51
CA HIS A 118 2.37 -0.74 -15.84
C HIS A 118 3.10 -0.20 -14.60
N THR A 119 2.40 -0.14 -13.46
CA THR A 119 2.96 0.19 -12.15
C THR A 119 4.13 -0.75 -11.78
N LEU A 120 3.95 -2.05 -12.00
CA LEU A 120 4.98 -3.04 -11.71
C LEU A 120 6.22 -2.83 -12.59
N VAL A 121 6.05 -2.61 -13.90
CA VAL A 121 7.18 -2.35 -14.82
C VAL A 121 7.98 -1.14 -14.35
N ARG A 122 7.32 0.01 -14.09
CA ARG A 122 8.00 1.23 -13.60
C ARG A 122 8.77 0.96 -12.31
N THR A 123 8.19 0.16 -11.41
CA THR A 123 8.83 -0.20 -10.14
C THR A 123 10.08 -1.03 -10.33
N VAL A 124 9.98 -2.12 -11.10
CA VAL A 124 11.11 -3.03 -11.32
C VAL A 124 12.24 -2.32 -12.09
N ASP A 125 11.91 -1.57 -13.14
CA ASP A 125 12.89 -0.83 -13.94
C ASP A 125 13.64 0.19 -13.08
N TRP A 126 12.92 0.94 -12.23
CA TRP A 126 13.56 1.91 -11.34
C TRP A 126 14.48 1.24 -10.32
N LEU A 127 14.04 0.13 -9.71
CA LEU A 127 14.85 -0.61 -8.74
C LEU A 127 16.11 -1.21 -9.37
N LEU A 128 16.02 -1.71 -10.60
CA LEU A 128 17.18 -2.19 -11.37
C LEU A 128 18.14 -1.05 -11.69
N ALA A 129 17.63 0.08 -12.20
CA ALA A 129 18.45 1.23 -12.59
C ALA A 129 19.21 1.89 -11.42
N HIS A 130 18.78 1.65 -10.17
CA HIS A 130 19.39 2.22 -8.97
C HIS A 130 20.08 1.17 -8.08
N ASP A 131 20.33 -0.04 -8.58
CA ASP A 131 20.96 -1.14 -7.85
C ASP A 131 20.23 -1.48 -6.52
N ARG A 132 18.89 -1.37 -6.52
CA ARG A 132 18.02 -1.63 -5.37
C ARG A 132 17.15 -2.87 -5.51
N ARG A 133 17.18 -3.58 -6.63
CA ARG A 133 16.33 -4.76 -6.86
C ARG A 133 16.52 -5.86 -5.83
N GLU A 134 17.76 -6.11 -5.42
CA GLU A 134 18.10 -7.14 -4.41
C GLU A 134 17.77 -6.71 -2.98
N LYS A 135 17.50 -5.42 -2.75
CA LYS A 135 17.20 -4.90 -1.41
C LYS A 135 15.78 -5.20 -0.98
N PHE A 136 14.83 -5.22 -1.93
CA PHE A 136 13.41 -5.33 -1.63
C PHE A 136 12.79 -6.51 -2.37
N SER A 137 11.96 -7.29 -1.68
CA SER A 137 10.97 -8.12 -2.36
C SER A 137 9.87 -7.24 -2.95
N VAL A 138 9.49 -7.46 -4.21
CA VAL A 138 8.44 -6.70 -4.89
C VAL A 138 7.18 -7.55 -4.97
N ILE A 139 6.09 -7.07 -4.37
CA ILE A 139 4.80 -7.75 -4.36
C ILE A 139 3.83 -6.96 -5.23
N CYS A 140 3.23 -7.63 -6.22
CA CYS A 140 2.26 -7.01 -7.13
C CYS A 140 0.83 -7.26 -6.66
N ALA A 141 0.01 -6.21 -6.62
CA ALA A 141 -1.40 -6.24 -6.25
C ALA A 141 -2.26 -5.44 -7.26
N GLY A 142 -3.55 -5.78 -7.35
CA GLY A 142 -4.53 -5.08 -8.18
C GLY A 142 -5.01 -5.90 -9.38
N GLY A 143 -6.30 -6.27 -9.42
CA GLY A 143 -6.93 -6.87 -10.61
C GLY A 143 -6.35 -8.18 -11.17
N LEU A 144 -5.43 -8.86 -10.49
CA LEU A 144 -4.84 -10.11 -10.96
C LEU A 144 -5.78 -11.27 -10.60
N THR A 145 -6.40 -11.90 -11.60
CA THR A 145 -7.48 -12.89 -11.40
C THR A 145 -7.24 -14.26 -12.03
N THR A 146 -6.21 -14.39 -12.85
CA THR A 146 -5.94 -15.63 -13.59
C THR A 146 -4.48 -16.06 -13.44
N PRO A 147 -4.16 -17.36 -13.59
CA PRO A 147 -2.78 -17.83 -13.61
C PRO A 147 -1.91 -17.11 -14.65
N GLY A 148 -2.49 -16.71 -15.80
CA GLY A 148 -1.80 -15.94 -16.82
C GLY A 148 -1.43 -14.52 -16.37
N HIS A 149 -2.26 -13.89 -15.54
CA HIS A 149 -1.91 -12.60 -14.92
C HIS A 149 -0.76 -12.77 -13.94
N PHE A 150 -0.79 -13.83 -13.13
CA PHE A 150 0.25 -14.10 -12.14
C PHE A 150 1.59 -14.35 -12.81
N LEU A 151 1.61 -15.20 -13.86
CA LEU A 151 2.81 -15.49 -14.61
C LEU A 151 3.41 -14.24 -15.27
N LYS A 152 2.58 -13.32 -15.77
CA LYS A 152 3.05 -12.02 -16.30
C LYS A 152 3.69 -11.16 -15.22
N ALA A 153 3.06 -11.04 -14.06
CA ALA A 153 3.61 -10.25 -12.94
C ALA A 153 4.96 -10.81 -12.48
N LEU A 154 5.06 -12.14 -12.30
CA LEU A 154 6.31 -12.81 -11.95
C LEU A 154 7.38 -12.62 -13.03
N ALA A 155 7.02 -12.76 -14.32
CA ALA A 155 7.95 -12.58 -15.43
C ALA A 155 8.47 -11.14 -15.57
N ILE A 156 7.66 -10.13 -15.20
CA ILE A 156 8.10 -8.72 -15.15
C ILE A 156 9.08 -8.49 -14.01
N GLY A 157 9.02 -9.28 -12.94
CA GLY A 157 9.98 -9.22 -11.83
C GLY A 157 9.35 -9.07 -10.46
N ALA A 158 8.04 -9.26 -10.30
CA ALA A 158 7.45 -9.44 -8.97
C ALA A 158 7.94 -10.74 -8.33
N ASP A 159 8.20 -10.72 -7.02
CA ASP A 159 8.54 -11.89 -6.22
C ASP A 159 7.27 -12.61 -5.72
N ALA A 160 6.17 -11.88 -5.58
CA ALA A 160 4.88 -12.45 -5.19
C ALA A 160 3.70 -11.69 -5.79
N VAL A 161 2.54 -12.37 -5.80
CA VAL A 161 1.25 -11.80 -6.20
C VAL A 161 0.32 -11.78 -5.00
N TYR A 162 -0.23 -10.61 -4.69
CA TYR A 162 -1.21 -10.41 -3.62
C TYR A 162 -2.62 -10.43 -4.22
N ILE A 163 -3.38 -11.49 -3.89
CA ILE A 163 -4.80 -11.64 -4.22
C ILE A 163 -5.70 -11.22 -3.05
N GLY A 164 -6.84 -10.60 -3.36
CA GLY A 164 -7.85 -10.18 -2.39
C GLY A 164 -9.26 -10.55 -2.85
N SER A 165 -9.82 -9.81 -3.81
CA SER A 165 -11.22 -9.98 -4.26
C SER A 165 -11.58 -11.37 -4.81
N ILE A 166 -10.60 -12.14 -5.27
CA ILE A 166 -10.79 -13.49 -5.82
C ILE A 166 -10.35 -14.62 -4.88
N ALA A 167 -9.94 -14.28 -3.65
CA ALA A 167 -9.45 -15.23 -2.66
C ALA A 167 -10.56 -15.78 -1.75
#